data_AF-A0A7W9FQ97-F1
#
_entry.id   AF-A0A7W9FQ97-F1
#
_cell.length_a   1.000
_cell.length_b   1.000
_cell.length_c   1.000
_cell.angle_alpha   90.00
_cell.angle_beta   90.00
_cell.angle_gamma   90.00
#
_symmetry.space_group_name_H-M   'P 1'
#
loop_
_entity.id
_entity.type
_entity.pdbx_description
1 polymer ?
#
loop_
_entity_poly.entity_id
_entity_poly.type
_entity_poly.pdbx_seq_one_letter_code
_entity_poly.pdbx_strand_id
1 'polypeptide(L)'
;MSKSNRILTLTDRQEEIIAELVATGRYGSAGDVLDEGLRLMREHESDYAESLEALHSAVQRGFDDIEAGRSIDLDDAGLEEFVRDAGRRAAERMRAEEPGHVRAKR
;
A
#
# COMPACT_ATOMS: atom_id res chain seq x y z
N MET A 1 0.32 20.75 -22.44
CA MET A 1 0.11 19.29 -22.52
C MET A 1 -0.66 18.99 -23.80
N SER A 2 -0.16 18.10 -24.67
CA SER A 2 -0.87 17.69 -25.88
C SER A 2 -1.96 16.68 -25.50
N LYS A 3 -3.24 17.01 -25.74
CA LYS A 3 -4.34 16.06 -25.57
C LYS A 3 -4.45 15.23 -26.86
N SER A 4 -4.37 13.91 -26.73
CA SER A 4 -4.62 12.97 -27.83
C SER A 4 -6.04 12.44 -27.71
N ASN A 5 -6.77 12.40 -28.82
CA ASN A 5 -8.12 11.81 -28.86
C ASN A 5 -8.04 10.37 -29.36
N ARG A 6 -8.46 9.41 -28.55
CA ARG A 6 -8.46 7.98 -28.88
C ARG A 6 -9.86 7.42 -28.67
N ILE A 7 -10.37 6.69 -29.66
CA ILE A 7 -11.64 5.97 -29.55
C ILE A 7 -11.38 4.66 -28.81
N LEU A 8 -12.17 4.41 -27.77
CA LEU A 8 -12.14 3.19 -26.97
C LEU A 8 -13.49 2.47 -27.16
N THR A 9 -13.46 1.15 -27.27
CA THR A 9 -14.67 0.33 -27.25
C THR A 9 -14.91 -0.15 -25.83
N LEU A 10 -16.09 0.11 -25.30
CA LEU A 10 -16.50 -0.30 -23.96
C LEU A 10 -17.38 -1.55 -24.04
N THR A 11 -17.34 -2.36 -22.99
CA THR A 11 -18.38 -3.37 -22.76
C THR A 11 -19.63 -2.71 -22.18
N ASP A 12 -20.79 -3.34 -22.36
CA ASP A 12 -22.07 -2.85 -21.80
C ASP A 12 -21.94 -2.53 -20.30
N ARG A 13 -21.24 -3.40 -19.56
CA ARG A 13 -21.01 -3.21 -18.12
C ARG A 13 -20.15 -1.97 -17.80
N GLN A 14 -19.14 -1.68 -18.62
CA GLN A 14 -18.30 -0.50 -18.43
C GLN A 14 -19.08 0.78 -18.73
N GLU A 15 -19.93 0.75 -19.76
CA GLU A 15 -20.81 1.86 -20.11
C GLU A 15 -21.80 2.17 -18.97
N GLU A 16 -22.44 1.14 -18.39
CA GLU A 16 -23.32 1.29 -17.23
C GLU A 16 -22.61 1.98 -16.05
N ILE A 17 -21.41 1.49 -15.68
CA ILE A 17 -20.66 2.04 -14.55
C ILE A 17 -20.29 3.51 -14.81
N ILE A 18 -19.82 3.83 -16.02
CA ILE A 18 -19.47 5.21 -16.39
C ILE A 18 -20.72 6.09 -16.36
N ALA A 19 -21.83 5.63 -16.89
CA ALA A 19 -23.09 6.36 -16.91
C ALA A 19 -23.60 6.65 -15.49
N GLU A 20 -23.56 5.66 -14.58
CA GLU A 20 -23.92 5.83 -13.16
C GLU A 20 -23.02 6.88 -12.48
N LEU A 21 -21.70 6.79 -12.69
CA LEU A 21 -20.74 7.72 -12.09
C LEU A 21 -20.94 9.15 -12.59
N VAL A 22 -21.21 9.34 -13.88
CA VAL A 22 -21.54 10.66 -14.44
C VAL A 22 -22.89 11.16 -13.93
N ALA A 23 -23.90 10.28 -13.84
CA ALA A 23 -25.24 10.65 -13.35
C ALA A 23 -25.23 11.16 -11.90
N THR A 24 -24.25 10.75 -11.08
CA THR A 24 -24.06 11.31 -9.73
C THR A 24 -23.66 12.79 -9.71
N GLY A 25 -23.23 13.34 -10.85
CA GLY A 25 -22.72 14.71 -10.98
C GLY A 25 -21.27 14.88 -10.51
N ARG A 26 -20.63 13.82 -9.99
CA ARG A 26 -19.22 13.85 -9.56
C ARG A 26 -18.23 13.96 -10.74
N TYR A 27 -18.61 13.48 -11.91
CA TYR A 27 -17.81 13.51 -13.13
C TYR A 27 -18.61 14.14 -14.26
N GLY A 28 -17.99 15.04 -15.04
CA GLY A 28 -18.66 15.75 -16.12
C GLY A 28 -18.75 14.96 -17.42
N SER A 29 -17.90 13.96 -17.58
CA SER A 29 -17.82 13.12 -18.78
C SER A 29 -17.19 11.75 -18.50
N ALA A 30 -17.35 10.84 -19.45
CA ALA A 30 -16.61 9.57 -19.46
C ALA A 30 -15.08 9.78 -19.44
N GLY A 31 -14.60 10.86 -20.07
CA GLY A 31 -13.18 11.22 -20.05
C GLY A 31 -12.68 11.52 -18.64
N ASP A 32 -13.47 12.26 -17.85
CA ASP A 32 -13.10 12.57 -16.45
C ASP A 32 -13.06 11.32 -15.58
N VAL A 33 -14.00 10.38 -15.80
CA VAL A 33 -14.00 9.08 -15.11
C VAL A 33 -12.75 8.27 -15.47
N LEU A 34 -12.36 8.24 -16.74
CA LEU A 34 -11.17 7.54 -17.21
C LEU A 34 -9.87 8.17 -16.67
N ASP A 35 -9.78 9.50 -16.66
CA ASP A 35 -8.62 10.21 -16.14
C ASP A 35 -8.42 9.93 -14.65
N GLU A 36 -9.51 9.91 -13.87
CA GLU A 36 -9.47 9.57 -12.45
C GLU A 36 -9.16 8.08 -12.24
N GLY A 37 -9.75 7.18 -13.05
CA GLY A 37 -9.44 5.76 -13.02
C GLY A 37 -7.95 5.49 -13.28
N LEU A 38 -7.36 6.17 -14.26
CA LEU A 38 -5.92 6.09 -14.54
C LEU A 38 -5.07 6.69 -13.42
N ARG A 39 -5.56 7.74 -12.73
CA ARG A 39 -4.88 8.31 -11.57
C ARG A 39 -4.79 7.30 -10.44
N LEU A 40 -5.91 6.66 -10.10
CA LEU A 40 -5.98 5.63 -9.05
C LEU A 40 -5.11 4.41 -9.40
N MET A 41 -5.10 4.01 -10.67
CA MET A 41 -4.25 2.90 -11.13
C MET A 41 -2.76 3.21 -10.93
N ARG A 42 -2.31 4.43 -11.27
CA ARG A 42 -0.91 4.84 -11.05
C ARG A 42 -0.54 4.91 -9.58
N GLU A 43 -1.45 5.40 -8.73
CA GLU A 43 -1.26 5.44 -7.28
C GLU A 43 -1.09 4.02 -6.73
N HIS A 44 -2.00 3.11 -7.11
CA HIS A 44 -1.92 1.70 -6.72
C HIS A 44 -0.63 1.01 -7.23
N GLU A 45 -0.20 1.28 -8.47
CA GLU A 45 1.06 0.75 -9.00
C GLU A 45 2.29 1.24 -8.21
N SER A 46 2.28 2.52 -7.80
CA SER A 46 3.34 3.10 -6.97
C SER A 46 3.39 2.43 -5.60
N ASP A 47 2.25 2.34 -4.91
CA ASP A 47 2.13 1.73 -3.59
C ASP A 47 2.56 0.26 -3.62
N TYR A 48 2.18 -0.47 -4.67
CA TYR A 48 2.56 -1.85 -4.87
C TYR A 48 4.07 -2.00 -5.08
N ALA A 49 4.68 -1.13 -5.89
CA ALA A 49 6.13 -1.13 -6.12
C ALA A 49 6.91 -0.86 -4.84
N GLU A 50 6.49 0.12 -4.04
CA GLU A 50 7.11 0.43 -2.75
C GLU A 50 6.96 -0.73 -1.76
N SER A 51 5.78 -1.34 -1.69
CA SER A 51 5.52 -2.51 -0.84
C SER A 51 6.40 -3.70 -1.23
N LEU A 52 6.58 -3.91 -2.54
CA LEU A 52 7.42 -4.99 -3.06
C LEU A 52 8.91 -4.74 -2.77
N GLU A 53 9.39 -3.51 -2.92
CA GLU A 53 10.76 -3.14 -2.57
C GLU A 53 11.03 -3.31 -1.08
N ALA A 54 10.09 -2.90 -0.22
CA ALA A 54 10.18 -3.09 1.22
C ALA A 54 10.25 -4.58 1.60
N LEU A 55 9.43 -5.42 0.93
CA LEU A 55 9.44 -6.87 1.13
C LEU A 55 10.77 -7.48 0.69
N HIS A 56 11.26 -7.17 -0.52
CA HIS A 56 12.54 -7.67 -1.01
C HIS A 56 13.68 -7.29 -0.07
N SER A 57 13.69 -6.04 0.39
CA SER A 57 14.69 -5.55 1.35
C SER A 57 14.60 -6.29 2.69
N ALA A 58 13.40 -6.58 3.19
CA ALA A 58 13.20 -7.34 4.42
C ALA A 58 13.69 -8.78 4.30
N VAL A 59 13.40 -9.43 3.17
CA VAL A 59 13.86 -10.79 2.87
C VAL A 59 15.39 -10.83 2.80
N GLN A 60 16.02 -9.90 2.08
CA GLN A 60 17.48 -9.85 1.98
C GLN A 60 18.12 -9.65 3.36
N ARG A 61 17.60 -8.73 4.18
CA ARG A 61 18.07 -8.55 5.56
C ARG A 61 17.97 -9.83 6.37
N GLY A 62 16.89 -10.59 6.22
CA GLY A 62 16.72 -11.88 6.89
C GLY A 62 17.79 -12.90 6.48
N PHE A 63 18.12 -12.98 5.18
CA PHE A 63 19.22 -13.83 4.72
C PHE A 63 20.57 -13.37 5.25
N ASP A 64 20.86 -12.07 5.22
CA ASP A 64 22.10 -11.50 5.74
C ASP A 64 22.24 -11.75 7.27
N ASP A 65 21.13 -11.73 8.01
CA ASP A 65 21.09 -12.07 9.43
C ASP A 65 21.40 -13.56 9.67
N ILE A 66 20.85 -14.45 8.86
CA ILE A 66 21.14 -15.90 8.94
C ILE A 66 22.61 -16.17 8.64
N GLU A 67 23.15 -15.61 7.55
CA GLU A 67 24.56 -15.81 7.17
C GLU A 67 25.53 -15.27 8.22
N ALA A 68 25.17 -14.17 8.88
CA ALA A 68 25.97 -13.59 9.95
C ALA A 68 25.76 -14.25 11.32
N GLY A 69 24.94 -15.30 11.42
CA GLY A 69 24.62 -15.97 12.68
C GLY A 69 23.81 -15.12 13.65
N ARG A 70 23.10 -14.09 13.17
CA ARG A 70 22.14 -13.27 13.93
C ARG A 70 20.73 -13.87 13.93
N SER A 71 20.64 -15.19 13.84
CA SER A 71 19.41 -15.95 13.98
C SER A 71 19.34 -16.60 15.36
N ILE A 72 18.14 -16.97 15.78
CA ILE A 72 17.92 -17.84 16.93
C ILE A 72 17.25 -19.12 16.44
N ASP A 73 17.65 -20.25 17.00
CA ASP A 73 16.96 -21.51 16.76
C ASP A 73 15.75 -21.60 17.68
N LEU A 74 14.59 -21.93 17.11
CA LEU A 74 13.35 -22.10 17.85
C LEU A 74 12.82 -23.51 17.56
N ASP A 75 12.42 -24.20 18.62
CA ASP A 75 11.61 -25.41 18.51
C ASP A 75 10.11 -25.05 18.48
N ASP A 76 9.29 -26.03 18.11
CA ASP A 76 7.83 -25.84 18.02
C ASP A 76 7.21 -25.43 19.37
N ALA A 77 7.82 -25.84 20.48
CA ALA A 77 7.35 -25.52 21.83
C ALA A 77 7.59 -24.04 22.20
N GLY A 78 8.72 -23.46 21.76
CA GLY A 78 9.11 -22.09 22.04
C GLY A 78 8.56 -21.05 21.06
N LEU A 79 8.08 -21.47 19.89
CA LEU A 79 7.64 -20.56 18.81
C LEU A 79 6.50 -19.64 19.26
N GLU A 80 5.45 -20.18 19.89
CA GLU A 80 4.29 -19.38 20.31
C GLU A 80 4.67 -18.30 21.34
N GLU A 81 5.51 -18.66 22.32
CA GLU A 81 5.98 -17.72 23.33
C GLU A 81 6.89 -16.65 22.71
N PHE A 82 7.78 -17.06 21.80
CA PHE A 82 8.65 -16.15 21.09
C PHE A 82 7.88 -15.11 20.27
N VAL A 83 6.87 -15.54 19.50
CA VAL A 83 6.03 -14.64 18.69
C VAL A 83 5.25 -13.68 19.60
N ARG A 84 4.70 -14.18 20.71
CA ARG A 84 3.98 -13.35 21.69
C ARG A 84 4.90 -12.30 22.31
N ASP A 85 6.12 -12.67 22.67
CA ASP A 85 7.10 -11.77 23.25
C ASP A 85 7.62 -10.74 22.24
N ALA A 86 7.89 -11.17 21.00
CA ALA A 86 8.22 -10.27 19.90
C ALA A 86 7.10 -9.24 19.65
N GLY A 87 5.84 -9.67 19.62
CA GLY A 87 4.69 -8.78 19.47
C GLY A 87 4.55 -7.76 20.60
N ARG A 88 4.80 -8.18 21.85
CA ARG A 88 4.81 -7.28 23.02
C ARG A 88 5.87 -6.19 22.89
N ARG A 89 7.12 -6.58 22.57
CA ARG A 89 8.24 -5.64 22.39
C ARG A 89 7.99 -4.69 21.23
N ALA A 90 7.41 -5.16 20.13
CA ALA A 90 7.04 -4.31 19.01
C ALA A 90 5.99 -3.27 19.41
N ALA A 91 4.93 -3.68 20.12
CA ALA A 91 3.90 -2.77 20.63
C ALA A 91 4.46 -1.73 21.62
N GLU A 92 5.39 -2.12 22.49
CA GLU A 92 6.08 -1.21 23.41
C GLU A 92 6.92 -0.17 22.65
N ARG A 93 7.64 -0.58 21.60
CA ARG A 93 8.40 0.34 20.73
C ARG A 93 7.48 1.29 19.99
N MET A 94 6.39 0.80 19.39
CA MET A 94 5.44 1.66 18.68
C MET A 94 4.78 2.68 19.61
N ARG A 95 4.50 2.31 20.86
CA ARG A 95 3.99 3.24 21.88
C ARG A 95 5.04 4.26 22.34
N ALA A 96 6.30 3.86 22.42
CA ALA A 96 7.42 4.75 22.74
C ALA A 96 7.78 5.69 21.57
N GLU A 97 7.45 5.29 20.34
CA GLU A 97 7.67 6.06 19.10
C GLU A 97 6.51 7.01 18.75
N GLU A 98 5.36 6.99 19.46
CA GLU A 98 4.34 8.03 19.30
C GLU A 98 4.89 9.41 19.72
N PRO A 99 5.13 10.34 18.79
CA PRO A 99 5.59 11.68 19.15
C PRO A 99 4.40 12.45 19.70
N GLY A 100 4.55 12.92 20.95
CA GLY A 100 3.64 13.89 21.54
C GLY A 100 3.38 15.06 20.59
N HIS A 101 2.09 15.28 20.29
CA HIS A 101 1.59 16.44 19.58
C HIS A 101 2.06 17.74 20.27
N VAL A 102 3.14 18.36 19.77
CA VAL A 102 3.57 19.69 20.21
C VAL A 102 3.91 20.56 19.01
N ARG A 103 2.90 21.30 18.55
CA ARG A 103 2.84 22.78 18.54
C ARG A 103 2.17 23.32 17.27
N ALA A 104 0.92 23.75 17.45
CA ALA A 104 0.35 24.83 16.65
C ALA A 104 1.31 26.02 16.67
N LYS A 105 1.86 26.38 15.51
CA LYS A 105 2.40 27.71 15.29
C LYS A 105 1.39 28.50 14.47
N ARG A 106 0.92 29.55 15.14
CA ARG A 106 0.30 30.76 14.58
C ARG A 106 1.12 31.33 13.43
#